data_AF-Q94H32-F1
#
_entry.id   AF-Q94H32-F1
#
_cell.length_a   1.000
_cell.length_b   1.000
_cell.length_c   1.000
_cell.angle_alpha   90.00
_cell.angle_beta   90.00
_cell.angle_gamma   90.00
#
_symmetry.space_group_name_H-M   'P 1'
#
loop_
_entity.id
_entity.type
_entity.pdbx_description
1 polymer ?
#
loop_
_entity_poly.entity_id
_entity_poly.type
_entity_poly.pdbx_seq_one_letter_code
_entity_poly.pdbx_strand_id
1 'polypeptide(L)'
;MAAPALSSFNLRSILEKEELTGTNFMDWYCNLGIVLRQEHKEFVLTQPFPADLPNNAPVAQRSEHEKRCNDYLDISCLMLATMSPEFQRQYEALDAHTIITGLRNMFEDQARAERFNTLKSLFACRLAEGNPVSLHVIKMIGYTESLDKLGCPLSRELATDLILQSLPPSFEPFIMNFNMNNLNSSLAELHGMLKTAEESIKKNSNHVMVMHKCKPNNKKSGQKRKLNSDEIMSTSNSKTKVEKTGPAKDTECFFYKETDHW
;
A
#
# COMPACT_ATOMS: atom_id res chain seq x y z
N MET A 1 -39.63 15.06 -48.82
CA MET A 1 -39.08 15.41 -47.48
C MET A 1 -37.66 14.92 -47.43
N ALA A 2 -36.70 15.74 -47.01
CA ALA A 2 -35.35 15.26 -46.73
C ALA A 2 -35.35 14.47 -45.41
N ALA A 3 -34.60 13.38 -45.33
CA ALA A 3 -34.39 12.69 -44.06
C ALA A 3 -33.61 13.62 -43.10
N PRO A 4 -33.92 13.63 -41.79
CA PRO A 4 -33.11 14.37 -40.83
C PRO A 4 -31.70 13.79 -40.81
N ALA A 5 -30.69 14.66 -40.90
CA ALA A 5 -29.31 14.23 -40.68
C ALA A 5 -29.19 13.72 -39.24
N LEU A 6 -28.97 12.41 -39.08
CA LEU A 6 -28.52 11.84 -37.82
C LEU A 6 -27.20 12.51 -37.47
N SER A 7 -27.19 13.30 -36.39
CA SER A 7 -25.96 13.86 -35.85
C SER A 7 -25.04 12.70 -35.46
N SER A 8 -24.01 12.46 -36.26
CA SER A 8 -23.06 11.38 -36.03
C SER A 8 -22.35 11.61 -34.71
N PHE A 9 -22.69 10.82 -33.70
CA PHE A 9 -22.09 10.89 -32.38
C PHE A 9 -20.63 10.41 -32.46
N ASN A 10 -19.71 11.37 -32.55
CA ASN A 10 -18.28 11.09 -32.68
C ASN A 10 -17.66 10.83 -31.31
N LEU A 11 -17.52 9.55 -30.96
CA LEU A 11 -16.89 9.12 -29.71
C LEU A 11 -15.42 9.52 -29.58
N ARG A 12 -14.68 9.75 -30.69
CA ARG A 12 -13.25 10.12 -30.62
C ARG A 12 -13.00 11.37 -29.78
N SER A 13 -13.96 12.31 -29.77
CA SER A 13 -13.93 13.52 -28.94
C SER A 13 -13.93 13.28 -27.42
N ILE A 14 -14.16 12.04 -26.95
CA ILE A 14 -13.95 11.69 -25.53
C ILE A 14 -12.45 11.68 -25.19
N LEU A 15 -11.60 11.23 -26.12
CA LEU A 15 -10.14 11.19 -25.94
C LEU A 15 -9.49 12.58 -26.03
N GLU A 16 -10.17 13.55 -26.66
CA GLU A 16 -9.74 14.96 -26.74
C GLU A 16 -9.94 15.72 -25.42
N LYS A 17 -10.74 15.19 -24.48
CA LYS A 17 -11.02 15.87 -23.20
C LYS A 17 -9.83 15.84 -22.23
N GLU A 18 -9.02 14.79 -22.31
CA GLU A 18 -7.90 14.56 -21.42
C GLU A 18 -6.85 13.70 -22.13
N GLU A 19 -5.71 14.30 -22.49
CA GLU A 19 -4.60 13.58 -23.12
C GLU A 19 -4.01 12.53 -22.17
N LEU A 20 -3.52 11.41 -22.72
CA LEU A 20 -2.75 10.43 -21.97
C LEU A 20 -1.47 11.07 -21.40
N THR A 21 -1.43 11.13 -20.09
CA THR A 21 -0.26 11.50 -19.28
C THR A 21 0.25 10.27 -18.53
N GLY A 22 1.01 10.45 -17.46
CA GLY A 22 1.49 9.33 -16.63
C GLY A 22 0.45 8.74 -15.68
N THR A 23 -0.61 9.48 -15.32
CA THR A 23 -1.48 9.13 -14.17
C THR A 23 -2.89 8.67 -14.56
N ASN A 24 -3.32 8.91 -15.80
CA ASN A 24 -4.69 8.69 -16.27
C ASN A 24 -4.81 7.53 -17.30
N PHE A 25 -3.79 6.67 -17.40
CA PHE A 25 -3.76 5.58 -18.38
C PHE A 25 -4.98 4.66 -18.33
N MET A 26 -5.48 4.32 -17.14
CA MET A 26 -6.63 3.42 -16.99
C MET A 26 -7.91 4.04 -17.56
N ASP A 27 -8.16 5.33 -17.29
CA ASP A 27 -9.33 6.05 -17.79
C ASP A 27 -9.22 6.30 -19.30
N TRP A 28 -8.05 6.70 -19.78
CA TRP A 28 -7.77 6.86 -21.22
C TRP A 28 -7.91 5.54 -21.98
N TYR A 29 -7.40 4.43 -21.44
CA TYR A 29 -7.53 3.10 -22.04
C TYR A 29 -8.98 2.61 -22.08
N CYS A 30 -9.76 2.87 -21.02
CA CYS A 30 -11.20 2.60 -21.02
C CYS A 30 -11.93 3.42 -22.10
N ASN A 31 -11.63 4.72 -22.21
CA ASN A 31 -12.19 5.59 -23.24
C ASN A 31 -11.81 5.13 -24.66
N LEU A 32 -10.55 4.72 -24.88
CA LEU A 32 -10.09 4.17 -26.15
C LEU A 32 -10.85 2.88 -26.49
N GLY A 33 -11.00 1.96 -25.53
CA GLY A 33 -11.80 0.75 -25.71
C GLY A 33 -13.26 1.04 -26.09
N ILE A 34 -13.89 2.07 -25.51
CA ILE A 34 -15.24 2.52 -25.84
C ILE A 34 -15.31 3.03 -27.30
N VAL A 35 -14.37 3.86 -27.73
CA VAL A 35 -14.26 4.36 -29.12
C VAL A 35 -14.10 3.19 -30.10
N LEU A 36 -13.10 2.32 -29.87
CA LEU A 36 -12.79 1.23 -30.79
C LEU A 36 -13.89 0.17 -30.86
N ARG A 37 -14.68 0.00 -29.80
CA ARG A 37 -15.84 -0.90 -29.81
C ARG A 37 -16.98 -0.38 -30.69
N GLN A 38 -17.23 0.93 -30.72
CA GLN A 38 -18.19 1.53 -31.67
C GLN A 38 -17.72 1.39 -33.12
N GLU A 39 -16.42 1.49 -33.37
CA GLU A 39 -15.84 1.41 -34.72
C GLU A 39 -15.55 -0.03 -35.18
N HIS A 40 -15.80 -1.03 -34.33
CA HIS A 40 -15.44 -2.44 -34.54
C HIS A 40 -13.92 -2.71 -34.74
N LYS A 41 -13.08 -1.85 -34.15
CA LYS A 41 -11.59 -1.90 -34.22
C LYS A 41 -10.91 -2.42 -32.94
N GLU A 42 -11.67 -2.89 -31.95
CA GLU A 42 -11.17 -3.42 -30.66
C GLU A 42 -10.11 -4.53 -30.81
N PHE A 43 -10.12 -5.27 -31.93
CA PHE A 43 -9.11 -6.29 -32.25
C PHE A 43 -7.67 -5.73 -32.33
N VAL A 44 -7.50 -4.45 -32.66
CA VAL A 44 -6.19 -3.77 -32.74
C VAL A 44 -5.49 -3.73 -31.37
N LEU A 45 -6.23 -3.74 -30.27
CA LEU A 45 -5.67 -3.72 -28.91
C LEU A 45 -5.12 -5.09 -28.44
N THR A 46 -5.49 -6.18 -29.14
CA THR A 46 -5.29 -7.56 -28.67
C THR A 46 -4.57 -8.47 -29.68
N GLN A 47 -4.53 -8.09 -30.95
CA GLN A 47 -3.83 -8.83 -31.99
C GLN A 47 -2.62 -8.03 -32.49
N PRO A 48 -1.49 -8.69 -32.81
CA PRO A 48 -0.35 -8.02 -33.42
C PRO A 48 -0.70 -7.47 -34.82
N PHE A 49 0.09 -6.49 -35.26
CA PHE A 49 0.05 -5.97 -36.62
C PHE A 49 0.10 -7.13 -37.64
N PRO A 50 -0.72 -7.11 -38.70
CA PRO A 50 -0.77 -8.21 -39.67
C PRO A 50 0.57 -8.40 -40.38
N ALA A 51 1.04 -9.65 -40.42
CA ALA A 51 2.23 -10.01 -41.18
C ALA A 51 2.01 -9.84 -42.70
N ASP A 52 3.11 -9.56 -43.42
CA ASP A 52 3.10 -9.36 -44.87
C ASP A 52 2.51 -10.56 -45.62
N LEU A 53 1.74 -10.26 -46.68
CA LEU A 53 1.20 -11.28 -47.57
C LEU A 53 2.24 -11.75 -48.60
N PRO A 54 2.19 -13.02 -49.04
CA PRO A 54 3.04 -13.49 -50.12
C PRO A 54 2.65 -12.83 -51.46
N ASN A 55 3.64 -12.62 -52.34
CA ASN A 55 3.48 -11.91 -53.62
C ASN A 55 2.38 -12.47 -54.57
N ASN A 56 1.95 -13.71 -54.36
CA ASN A 56 0.90 -14.40 -55.13
C ASN A 56 -0.48 -14.41 -54.42
N ALA A 57 -0.65 -13.71 -53.30
CA ALA A 57 -1.92 -13.66 -52.55
C ALA A 57 -3.09 -13.20 -53.44
N PRO A 58 -4.31 -13.79 -53.32
CA PRO A 58 -5.49 -13.35 -54.05
C PRO A 58 -5.88 -11.89 -53.79
N VAL A 59 -6.52 -11.24 -54.75
CA VAL A 59 -6.92 -9.82 -54.65
C VAL A 59 -7.79 -9.54 -53.43
N ALA A 60 -8.74 -10.44 -53.11
CA ALA A 60 -9.59 -10.30 -51.91
C ALA A 60 -8.77 -10.31 -50.62
N GLN A 61 -7.77 -11.18 -50.50
CA GLN A 61 -6.89 -11.25 -49.33
C GLN A 61 -6.03 -9.99 -49.19
N ARG A 62 -5.54 -9.42 -50.31
CA ARG A 62 -4.81 -8.14 -50.30
C ARG A 62 -5.68 -6.99 -49.83
N SER A 63 -6.91 -6.91 -50.33
CA SER A 63 -7.87 -5.86 -49.95
C SER A 63 -8.25 -5.93 -48.47
N GLU A 64 -8.41 -7.13 -47.91
CA GLU A 64 -8.66 -7.32 -46.48
C GLU A 64 -7.44 -6.97 -45.61
N HIS A 65 -6.23 -7.37 -46.04
CA HIS A 65 -4.98 -7.00 -45.36
C HIS A 65 -4.72 -5.49 -45.41
N GLU A 66 -4.90 -4.84 -46.56
CA GLU A 66 -4.79 -3.38 -46.72
C GLU A 66 -5.77 -2.65 -45.79
N LYS A 67 -7.04 -3.08 -45.76
CA LYS A 67 -8.03 -2.56 -44.80
C LYS A 67 -7.53 -2.70 -43.36
N ARG A 68 -7.02 -3.88 -42.99
CA ARG A 68 -6.49 -4.13 -41.64
C ARG A 68 -5.29 -3.23 -41.33
N CYS A 69 -4.34 -3.05 -42.24
CA CYS A 69 -3.21 -2.13 -42.06
C CYS A 69 -3.69 -0.67 -41.87
N ASN A 70 -4.69 -0.24 -42.64
CA ASN A 70 -5.31 1.07 -42.49
C ASN A 70 -6.02 1.24 -41.14
N ASP A 71 -6.65 0.19 -40.60
CA ASP A 71 -7.23 0.21 -39.25
C ASP A 71 -6.16 0.37 -38.17
N TYR A 72 -4.99 -0.29 -38.27
CA TYR A 72 -3.88 -0.08 -37.32
C TYR A 72 -3.28 1.33 -37.41
N LEU A 73 -3.16 1.89 -38.63
CA LEU A 73 -2.66 3.24 -38.86
C LEU A 73 -3.61 4.31 -38.30
N ASP A 74 -4.90 4.18 -38.56
CA ASP A 74 -5.93 5.08 -38.02
C ASP A 74 -5.93 5.09 -36.49
N ILE A 75 -5.77 3.91 -35.86
CA ILE A 75 -5.72 3.83 -34.40
C ILE A 75 -4.37 4.30 -33.84
N SER A 76 -3.23 4.06 -34.50
CA SER A 76 -1.95 4.62 -34.02
C SER A 76 -1.95 6.15 -34.10
N CYS A 77 -2.47 6.73 -35.18
CA CYS A 77 -2.68 8.17 -35.30
C CYS A 77 -3.63 8.71 -34.22
N LEU A 78 -4.75 8.03 -33.92
CA LEU A 78 -5.68 8.42 -32.86
C LEU A 78 -5.00 8.38 -31.47
N MET A 79 -4.23 7.33 -31.19
CA MET A 79 -3.50 7.22 -29.92
C MET A 79 -2.44 8.31 -29.79
N LEU A 80 -1.64 8.55 -30.84
CA LEU A 80 -0.60 9.58 -30.86
C LEU A 80 -1.20 10.98 -30.70
N ALA A 81 -2.32 11.27 -31.37
CA ALA A 81 -3.02 12.56 -31.26
C ALA A 81 -3.66 12.81 -29.87
N THR A 82 -3.78 11.77 -29.03
CA THR A 82 -4.47 11.83 -27.73
C THR A 82 -3.54 11.47 -26.56
N MET A 83 -2.22 11.55 -26.76
CA MET A 83 -1.19 11.36 -25.74
C MET A 83 -0.22 12.55 -25.68
N SER A 84 0.45 12.71 -24.54
CA SER A 84 1.40 13.81 -24.32
C SER A 84 2.57 13.81 -25.33
N PRO A 85 3.22 14.97 -25.59
CA PRO A 85 4.35 15.07 -26.52
C PRO A 85 5.57 14.20 -26.17
N GLU A 86 5.69 13.74 -24.92
CA GLU A 86 6.73 12.80 -24.48
C GLU A 86 6.45 11.39 -25.04
N PHE A 87 5.22 10.89 -24.87
CA PHE A 87 4.81 9.60 -25.42
C PHE A 87 4.73 9.64 -26.94
N GLN A 88 4.27 10.73 -27.55
CA GLN A 88 4.26 10.89 -29.01
C GLN A 88 5.64 10.57 -29.60
N ARG A 89 6.72 11.21 -29.08
CA ARG A 89 8.10 10.99 -29.55
C ARG A 89 8.62 9.58 -29.30
N GLN A 90 8.17 8.93 -28.23
CA GLN A 90 8.58 7.56 -27.91
C GLN A 90 7.92 6.53 -28.84
N TYR A 91 6.70 6.82 -29.32
CA TYR A 91 5.82 5.87 -30.01
C TYR A 91 5.52 6.21 -31.49
N GLU A 92 6.02 7.34 -32.01
CA GLU A 92 5.71 7.91 -33.34
C GLU A 92 5.79 6.92 -34.51
N ALA A 93 6.79 6.03 -34.50
CA ALA A 93 7.07 5.09 -35.59
C ALA A 93 6.50 3.67 -35.35
N LEU A 94 5.63 3.47 -34.35
CA LEU A 94 5.14 2.17 -33.93
C LEU A 94 3.66 1.96 -34.29
N ASP A 95 3.27 0.70 -34.51
CA ASP A 95 1.88 0.35 -34.76
C ASP A 95 1.04 0.35 -33.47
N ALA A 96 -0.27 0.52 -33.60
CA ALA A 96 -1.19 0.64 -32.48
C ALA A 96 -1.09 -0.50 -31.44
N HIS A 97 -0.84 -1.75 -31.85
CA HIS A 97 -0.70 -2.87 -30.91
C HIS A 97 0.63 -2.80 -30.14
N THR A 98 1.72 -2.42 -30.82
CA THR A 98 3.02 -2.21 -30.17
C THR A 98 2.96 -1.01 -29.22
N ILE A 99 2.32 0.09 -29.60
CA ILE A 99 2.09 1.25 -28.72
C ILE A 99 1.32 0.81 -27.46
N ILE A 100 0.15 0.19 -27.61
CA ILE A 100 -0.67 -0.15 -26.43
C ILE A 100 0.00 -1.19 -25.53
N THR A 101 0.75 -2.13 -26.12
CA THR A 101 1.52 -3.11 -25.34
C THR A 101 2.65 -2.44 -24.56
N GLY A 102 3.37 -1.48 -25.15
CA GLY A 102 4.40 -0.70 -24.46
C GLY A 102 3.83 0.12 -23.30
N LEU A 103 2.75 0.87 -23.54
CA LEU A 103 2.06 1.65 -22.53
C LEU A 103 1.53 0.77 -21.39
N ARG A 104 0.84 -0.33 -21.72
CA ARG A 104 0.30 -1.28 -20.74
C ARG A 104 1.40 -1.84 -19.85
N ASN A 105 2.51 -2.33 -20.43
CA ASN A 105 3.62 -2.87 -19.64
C ASN A 105 4.20 -1.81 -18.69
N MET A 106 4.45 -0.60 -19.19
CA MET A 106 5.02 0.50 -18.39
C MET A 106 4.10 0.92 -17.23
N PHE A 107 2.79 1.05 -17.47
CA PHE A 107 1.84 1.45 -16.44
C PHE A 107 1.44 0.30 -15.50
N GLU A 108 1.43 -0.95 -15.94
CA GLU A 108 1.26 -2.12 -15.06
C GLU A 108 2.47 -2.31 -14.14
N ASP A 109 3.69 -2.10 -14.63
CA ASP A 109 4.90 -2.15 -13.81
C ASP A 109 4.98 -0.99 -12.82
N GLN A 110 4.60 0.23 -13.23
CA GLN A 110 4.47 1.38 -12.34
C GLN A 110 3.41 1.12 -11.26
N ALA A 111 2.20 0.69 -11.63
CA ALA A 111 1.13 0.37 -10.68
C ALA A 111 1.52 -0.78 -9.73
N ARG A 112 2.25 -1.79 -10.23
CA ARG A 112 2.83 -2.87 -9.41
C ARG A 112 3.83 -2.32 -8.39
N ALA A 113 4.74 -1.44 -8.80
CA ALA A 113 5.75 -0.83 -7.94
C ALA A 113 5.12 0.10 -6.89
N GLU A 114 4.16 0.95 -7.29
CA GLU A 114 3.40 1.82 -6.39
C GLU A 114 2.56 1.02 -5.39
N ARG A 115 1.91 -0.06 -5.82
CA ARG A 115 1.16 -0.96 -4.94
C ARG A 115 2.08 -1.62 -3.92
N PHE A 116 3.24 -2.11 -4.35
CA PHE A 116 4.24 -2.69 -3.45
C PHE A 116 4.74 -1.66 -2.43
N ASN A 117 5.06 -0.44 -2.86
CA ASN A 117 5.53 0.63 -1.98
C ASN A 117 4.43 1.11 -1.01
N THR A 118 3.18 1.17 -1.46
CA THR A 118 2.01 1.50 -0.63
C THR A 118 1.76 0.42 0.41
N LEU A 119 1.72 -0.87 0.03
CA LEU A 119 1.62 -1.99 0.97
C LEU A 119 2.76 -1.99 1.99
N LYS A 120 4.01 -1.83 1.53
CA LYS A 120 5.20 -1.74 2.40
C LYS A 120 5.07 -0.60 3.42
N SER A 121 4.58 0.56 2.98
CA SER A 121 4.38 1.74 3.84
C SER A 121 3.24 1.52 4.84
N LEU A 122 2.14 0.90 4.41
CA LEU A 122 1.00 0.53 5.25
C LEU A 122 1.39 -0.48 6.33
N PHE A 123 2.02 -1.60 5.96
CA PHE A 123 2.47 -2.62 6.91
C PHE A 123 3.55 -2.12 7.88
N ALA A 124 4.37 -1.14 7.50
CA ALA A 124 5.36 -0.50 8.36
C ALA A 124 4.81 0.67 9.21
N CYS A 125 3.60 1.17 8.90
CA CYS A 125 3.04 2.33 9.60
C CYS A 125 2.63 1.94 11.02
N ARG A 126 3.26 2.56 12.03
CA ARG A 126 2.94 2.38 13.45
C ARG A 126 2.86 3.74 14.13
N LEU A 127 1.85 3.91 15.00
CA LEU A 127 1.71 5.09 15.84
C LEU A 127 2.60 4.93 17.07
N ALA A 128 3.55 5.86 17.26
CA ALA A 128 4.35 5.90 18.47
C ALA A 128 3.51 6.34 19.69
N GLU A 129 3.86 5.84 20.86
CA GLU A 129 3.20 6.16 22.12
C GLU A 129 3.13 7.69 22.37
N GLY A 130 1.95 8.20 22.70
CA GLY A 130 1.70 9.63 22.93
C GLY A 130 1.54 10.53 21.69
N ASN A 131 1.79 10.04 20.46
CA ASN A 131 1.53 10.81 19.24
C ASN A 131 0.02 10.91 18.90
N PRO A 132 -0.42 11.94 18.14
CA PRO A 132 -1.83 12.15 17.84
C PRO A 132 -2.41 11.08 16.89
N VAL A 133 -3.36 10.29 17.40
CA VAL A 133 -4.02 9.19 16.66
C VAL A 133 -4.72 9.68 15.40
N SER A 134 -5.25 10.90 15.41
CA SER A 134 -6.03 11.45 14.30
C SER A 134 -5.23 11.53 12.98
N LEU A 135 -3.99 12.00 13.03
CA LEU A 135 -3.17 12.14 11.82
C LEU A 135 -2.74 10.77 11.28
N HIS A 136 -2.49 9.82 12.18
CA HIS A 136 -2.12 8.46 11.84
C HIS A 136 -3.27 7.70 11.17
N VAL A 137 -4.50 7.77 11.70
CA VAL A 137 -5.66 7.11 11.09
C VAL A 137 -5.97 7.69 9.71
N ILE A 138 -5.92 9.02 9.53
CA ILE A 138 -6.08 9.66 8.22
C ILE A 138 -5.02 9.14 7.22
N LYS A 139 -3.76 8.99 7.66
CA LYS A 139 -2.68 8.45 6.83
C LYS A 139 -2.93 6.98 6.44
N MET A 140 -3.42 6.17 7.37
CA MET A 140 -3.79 4.77 7.10
C MET A 140 -4.95 4.67 6.10
N ILE A 141 -5.98 5.51 6.24
CA ILE A 141 -7.10 5.59 5.28
C ILE A 141 -6.57 5.99 3.89
N GLY A 142 -5.70 7.00 3.81
CA GLY A 142 -5.08 7.41 2.54
C GLY A 142 -4.34 6.27 1.83
N TYR A 143 -3.67 5.37 2.56
CA TYR A 143 -3.10 4.15 1.96
C TYR A 143 -4.16 3.18 1.44
N THR A 144 -5.31 3.02 2.13
CA THR A 144 -6.40 2.16 1.65
C THR A 144 -7.01 2.70 0.35
N GLU A 145 -7.20 4.02 0.25
CA GLU A 145 -7.68 4.70 -0.96
C GLU A 145 -6.68 4.64 -2.12
N SER A 146 -5.37 4.73 -1.83
CA SER A 146 -4.32 4.54 -2.84
C SER A 146 -4.31 3.11 -3.38
N LEU A 147 -4.53 2.10 -2.54
CA LEU A 147 -4.58 0.70 -2.99
C LEU A 147 -5.82 0.38 -3.82
N ASP A 148 -6.97 0.99 -3.51
CA ASP A 148 -8.19 0.90 -4.31
C ASP A 148 -7.96 1.44 -5.74
N LYS A 149 -7.39 2.64 -5.86
CA LYS A 149 -6.98 3.24 -7.16
C LYS A 149 -5.98 2.39 -7.95
N LEU A 150 -5.13 1.63 -7.27
CA LEU A 150 -4.16 0.70 -7.86
C LEU A 150 -4.75 -0.71 -8.13
N GLY A 151 -6.08 -0.85 -8.14
CA GLY A 151 -6.77 -2.11 -8.45
C GLY A 151 -6.58 -3.20 -7.39
N CYS A 152 -6.29 -2.82 -6.14
CA CYS A 152 -6.08 -3.72 -5.02
C CYS A 152 -6.85 -3.27 -3.77
N PRO A 153 -8.19 -3.13 -3.85
CA PRO A 153 -9.00 -2.69 -2.71
C PRO A 153 -8.83 -3.63 -1.52
N LEU A 154 -8.64 -3.04 -0.33
CA LEU A 154 -8.68 -3.77 0.93
C LEU A 154 -10.14 -3.88 1.40
N SER A 155 -10.53 -5.02 1.95
CA SER A 155 -11.84 -5.12 2.61
C SER A 155 -11.91 -4.17 3.81
N ARG A 156 -13.11 -3.69 4.14
CA ARG A 156 -13.32 -2.80 5.31
C ARG A 156 -12.78 -3.42 6.60
N GLU A 157 -12.99 -4.72 6.77
CA GLU A 157 -12.52 -5.52 7.90
C GLU A 157 -10.98 -5.49 7.97
N LEU A 158 -10.30 -5.86 6.88
CA LEU A 158 -8.83 -5.85 6.81
C LEU A 158 -8.25 -4.44 7.00
N ALA A 159 -8.86 -3.40 6.43
CA ALA A 159 -8.46 -2.01 6.64
C ALA A 159 -8.61 -1.59 8.12
N THR A 160 -9.68 -2.04 8.79
CA THR A 160 -9.93 -1.82 10.21
C THR A 160 -8.88 -2.54 11.06
N ASP A 161 -8.62 -3.82 10.81
CA ASP A 161 -7.64 -4.62 11.53
C ASP A 161 -6.23 -4.05 11.40
N LEU A 162 -5.83 -3.61 10.20
CA LEU A 162 -4.54 -2.96 9.97
C LEU A 162 -4.42 -1.62 10.71
N ILE A 163 -5.52 -0.85 10.80
CA ILE A 163 -5.55 0.37 11.63
C ILE A 163 -5.40 0.01 13.11
N LEU A 164 -6.16 -0.95 13.64
CA LEU A 164 -6.08 -1.35 15.05
C LEU A 164 -4.70 -1.91 15.41
N GLN A 165 -4.14 -2.80 14.58
CA GLN A 165 -2.78 -3.37 14.74
C GLN A 165 -1.68 -2.29 14.71
N SER A 166 -1.94 -1.14 14.07
CA SER A 166 -0.95 -0.07 13.95
C SER A 166 -0.87 0.86 15.17
N LEU A 167 -1.76 0.71 16.16
CA LEU A 167 -1.81 1.52 17.37
C LEU A 167 -0.81 1.05 18.44
N PRO A 168 -0.40 1.93 19.38
CA PRO A 168 0.46 1.53 20.49
C PRO A 168 -0.34 0.83 21.61
N PRO A 169 0.34 0.10 22.52
CA PRO A 169 -0.31 -0.72 23.54
C PRO A 169 -1.28 0.02 24.49
N SER A 170 -1.18 1.34 24.60
CA SER A 170 -2.15 2.15 25.37
C SER A 170 -3.59 2.09 24.82
N PHE A 171 -3.78 1.67 23.56
CA PHE A 171 -5.08 1.46 22.94
C PHE A 171 -5.64 0.03 23.08
N GLU A 172 -4.92 -0.93 23.68
CA GLU A 172 -5.39 -2.31 23.88
C GLU A 172 -6.80 -2.40 24.53
N PRO A 173 -7.14 -1.62 25.59
CA PRO A 173 -8.49 -1.65 26.17
C PRO A 173 -9.58 -1.20 25.18
N PHE A 174 -9.24 -0.29 24.26
CA PHE A 174 -10.15 0.11 23.18
C PHE A 174 -10.30 -1.00 22.14
N ILE A 175 -9.19 -1.62 21.71
CA ILE A 175 -9.19 -2.70 20.70
C ILE A 175 -10.04 -3.88 21.18
N MET A 176 -9.85 -4.34 22.43
CA MET A 176 -10.65 -5.41 23.03
C MET A 176 -12.16 -5.07 23.04
N ASN A 177 -12.51 -3.83 23.40
CA ASN A 177 -13.90 -3.39 23.42
C ASN A 177 -14.50 -3.21 22.01
N PHE A 178 -13.70 -2.75 21.04
CA PHE A 178 -14.12 -2.58 19.65
C PHE A 178 -14.44 -3.94 19.02
N ASN A 179 -13.55 -4.92 19.16
CA ASN A 179 -13.69 -6.26 18.59
C ASN A 179 -14.95 -6.99 19.11
N MET A 180 -15.39 -6.69 20.33
CA MET A 180 -16.60 -7.28 20.92
C MET A 180 -17.91 -6.61 20.50
N ASN A 181 -17.89 -5.35 20.03
CA ASN A 181 -19.10 -4.53 19.92
C ASN A 181 -19.31 -3.83 18.56
N ASN A 182 -18.27 -3.53 17.79
CA ASN A 182 -18.33 -2.51 16.72
C ASN A 182 -17.66 -2.91 15.38
N LEU A 183 -17.59 -4.21 15.07
CA LEU A 183 -16.92 -4.73 13.86
C LEU A 183 -17.43 -4.16 12.52
N ASN A 184 -18.66 -3.63 12.45
CA ASN A 184 -19.26 -3.11 11.22
C ASN A 184 -19.00 -1.61 10.96
N SER A 185 -18.32 -0.91 11.87
CA SER A 185 -18.05 0.54 11.77
C SER A 185 -17.31 0.92 10.48
N SER A 186 -17.63 2.08 9.92
CA SER A 186 -16.83 2.70 8.87
C SER A 186 -15.50 3.23 9.41
N LEU A 187 -14.51 3.43 8.52
CA LEU A 187 -13.20 3.97 8.89
C LEU A 187 -13.31 5.39 9.50
N ALA A 188 -14.32 6.18 9.10
CA ALA A 188 -14.59 7.50 9.66
C ALA A 188 -15.17 7.43 11.09
N GLU A 189 -16.04 6.47 11.37
CA GLU A 189 -16.56 6.23 12.73
C GLU A 189 -15.44 5.70 13.65
N LEU A 190 -14.62 4.76 13.16
CA LEU A 190 -13.43 4.28 13.85
C LEU A 190 -12.48 5.43 14.22
N HIS A 191 -12.22 6.35 13.28
CA HIS A 191 -11.41 7.55 13.52
C HIS A 191 -11.98 8.44 14.64
N GLY A 192 -13.30 8.68 14.65
CA GLY A 192 -13.97 9.43 15.71
C GLY A 192 -13.93 8.75 17.08
N MET A 193 -14.11 7.43 17.11
CA MET A 193 -14.02 6.62 18.34
C MET A 193 -12.59 6.61 18.91
N LEU A 194 -11.57 6.41 18.06
CA LEU A 194 -10.16 6.45 18.46
C LEU A 194 -9.75 7.81 19.03
N LYS A 195 -10.24 8.91 18.46
CA LYS A 195 -10.02 10.26 19.01
C LYS A 195 -10.60 10.42 20.42
N THR A 196 -11.81 9.90 20.66
CA THR A 196 -12.45 9.92 21.98
C THR A 196 -11.70 9.04 23.01
N ALA A 197 -11.18 7.90 22.56
CA ALA A 197 -10.33 7.04 23.37
C ALA A 197 -9.01 7.74 23.76
N GLU A 198 -8.35 8.42 22.83
CA GLU A 198 -7.11 9.16 23.07
C GLU A 198 -7.27 10.24 24.16
N GLU A 199 -8.36 11.02 24.13
CA GLU A 199 -8.66 12.01 25.18
C GLU A 199 -8.82 11.37 26.56
N SER A 200 -9.37 10.17 26.61
CA SER A 200 -9.58 9.40 27.85
C SER A 200 -8.25 8.84 28.39
N ILE A 201 -7.39 8.31 27.51
CA ILE A 201 -6.03 7.85 27.83
C ILE A 201 -5.19 9.02 28.39
N LYS A 202 -5.25 10.19 27.75
CA LYS A 202 -4.56 11.42 28.21
C LYS A 202 -5.00 11.86 29.60
N LYS A 203 -6.30 11.82 29.90
CA LYS A 203 -6.84 12.13 31.24
C LYS A 203 -6.34 11.14 32.29
N ASN A 204 -6.35 9.84 32.00
CA ASN A 204 -5.93 8.81 32.94
C ASN A 204 -4.42 8.86 33.23
N SER A 205 -3.58 9.11 32.23
CA SER A 205 -2.12 9.31 32.39
C SER A 205 -1.81 10.46 33.36
N ASN A 206 -2.51 11.59 33.22
CA ASN A 206 -2.36 12.74 34.11
C ASN A 206 -2.74 12.42 35.57
N HIS A 207 -3.75 11.58 35.81
CA HIS A 207 -4.10 11.14 37.17
C HIS A 207 -3.02 10.28 37.83
N VAL A 208 -2.35 9.39 37.09
CA VAL A 208 -1.26 8.54 37.62
C VAL A 208 -0.05 9.37 38.08
N MET A 209 0.27 10.44 37.34
CA MET A 209 1.39 11.35 37.67
C MET A 209 1.14 12.20 38.94
N VAL A 210 -0.11 12.41 39.34
CA VAL A 210 -0.45 13.15 40.57
C VAL A 210 -0.30 12.28 41.82
N MET A 211 -0.53 10.96 41.72
CA MET A 211 -0.51 10.06 42.88
C MET A 211 0.90 9.78 43.43
N HIS A 212 1.96 9.98 42.64
CA HIS A 212 3.35 9.81 43.07
C HIS A 212 3.97 11.00 43.82
N LYS A 213 3.22 12.09 44.06
CA LYS A 213 3.68 13.25 44.85
C LYS A 213 3.22 13.22 46.32
N CYS A 214 3.37 12.09 46.99
CA CYS A 214 3.37 12.05 48.45
C CYS A 214 4.64 12.73 49.00
N LYS A 215 4.47 13.89 49.64
CA LYS A 215 5.56 14.66 50.25
C LYS A 215 6.24 13.87 51.39
N PRO A 216 7.58 13.88 51.52
CA PRO A 216 8.26 13.27 52.66
C PRO A 216 7.97 14.08 53.93
N ASN A 217 7.26 13.48 54.88
CA ASN A 217 6.84 14.16 56.11
C ASN A 217 7.91 14.01 57.20
N ASN A 218 8.84 14.98 57.26
CA ASN A 218 9.89 15.01 58.28
C ASN A 218 9.31 15.21 59.69
N LYS A 219 9.39 14.18 60.55
CA LYS A 219 9.26 14.34 62.01
C LYS A 219 10.52 13.86 62.72
N LYS A 220 11.20 14.79 63.39
CA LYS A 220 12.25 14.51 64.37
C LYS A 220 11.63 14.30 65.75
N SER A 221 11.99 13.22 66.42
CA SER A 221 12.18 13.17 67.87
C SER A 221 13.08 11.99 68.19
N GLY A 222 13.95 12.10 69.19
CA GLY A 222 14.84 11.01 69.56
C GLY A 222 15.08 10.96 71.06
N GLN A 223 15.52 9.82 71.56
CA GLN A 223 16.27 9.73 72.81
C GLN A 223 17.17 8.48 72.81
N LYS A 224 18.33 8.61 73.48
CA LYS A 224 19.37 7.58 73.59
C LYS A 224 19.02 6.54 74.65
N ARG A 225 19.44 5.28 74.45
CA ARG A 225 20.10 4.49 75.50
C ARG A 225 21.30 3.70 74.93
N LYS A 226 22.37 3.66 75.73
CA LYS A 226 23.60 2.84 75.63
C LYS A 226 23.31 1.47 76.31
N LEU A 227 24.04 0.35 76.15
CA LEU A 227 25.47 0.09 75.88
C LEU A 227 25.67 -1.22 75.08
N ASN A 228 26.87 -1.36 74.50
CA ASN A 228 27.76 -2.55 74.32
C ASN A 228 27.14 -3.96 74.52
N SER A 229 27.43 -4.97 73.69
CA SER A 229 28.59 -5.19 72.80
C SER A 229 28.27 -6.33 71.78
N ASP A 230 29.14 -6.87 70.91
CA ASP A 230 30.61 -6.77 70.77
C ASP A 230 31.12 -6.96 69.30
N GLU A 231 32.44 -7.10 69.15
CA GLU A 231 33.26 -7.54 67.99
C GLU A 231 32.78 -8.82 67.26
N ILE A 232 33.06 -9.04 65.96
CA ILE A 232 34.41 -9.21 65.35
C ILE A 232 34.52 -8.71 63.89
N MET A 233 35.69 -8.14 63.58
CA MET A 233 36.34 -7.81 62.29
C MET A 233 36.13 -8.83 61.13
N SER A 234 35.88 -8.52 59.85
CA SER A 234 36.43 -7.53 58.86
C SER A 234 37.52 -8.07 57.92
N THR A 235 37.34 -7.88 56.60
CA THR A 235 38.34 -7.96 55.49
C THR A 235 38.99 -9.34 55.19
N SER A 236 39.50 -9.67 53.99
CA SER A 236 39.74 -8.92 52.73
C SER A 236 39.91 -9.86 51.50
N ASN A 237 39.87 -9.28 50.29
CA ASN A 237 40.13 -9.86 48.96
C ASN A 237 41.29 -10.89 48.84
N SER A 238 41.14 -11.86 47.92
CA SER A 238 42.15 -12.16 46.88
C SER A 238 41.58 -12.99 45.72
N LYS A 239 42.29 -13.00 44.58
CA LYS A 239 41.90 -13.63 43.29
C LYS A 239 42.46 -15.06 43.19
N THR A 240 41.82 -15.94 42.41
CA THR A 240 42.36 -16.54 41.14
C THR A 240 41.75 -17.92 40.80
N LYS A 241 40.97 -17.96 39.69
CA LYS A 241 40.98 -18.92 38.56
C LYS A 241 41.46 -20.38 38.77
N VAL A 242 40.66 -21.38 38.33
CA VAL A 242 40.96 -22.39 37.27
C VAL A 242 39.91 -23.53 37.25
N GLU A 243 39.38 -23.84 36.05
CA GLU A 243 38.95 -25.13 35.41
C GLU A 243 38.45 -26.34 36.25
N LYS A 244 37.66 -27.31 35.75
CA LYS A 244 36.88 -27.58 34.51
C LYS A 244 36.04 -28.85 34.78
N THR A 245 34.80 -28.94 34.31
CA THR A 245 34.17 -30.22 33.90
C THR A 245 32.94 -29.98 33.02
N GLY A 246 33.07 -30.29 31.73
CA GLY A 246 31.99 -30.89 30.93
C GLY A 246 32.27 -32.41 30.79
N PRO A 247 31.56 -33.17 29.92
CA PRO A 247 30.67 -32.68 28.87
C PRO A 247 29.28 -33.39 28.74
N ALA A 248 28.35 -32.66 28.10
CA ALA A 248 27.43 -33.05 27.01
C ALA A 248 26.40 -34.21 27.17
N LYS A 249 25.13 -33.95 26.79
CA LYS A 249 24.67 -34.13 25.39
C LYS A 249 23.27 -33.56 25.13
N ASP A 250 23.16 -33.09 23.89
CA ASP A 250 22.07 -32.46 23.14
C ASP A 250 20.67 -33.10 23.25
N THR A 251 19.64 -32.25 23.12
CA THR A 251 18.27 -32.67 22.77
C THR A 251 17.91 -32.12 21.39
N GLU A 252 17.65 -33.01 20.44
CA GLU A 252 17.56 -32.72 19.00
C GLU A 252 16.19 -32.11 18.60
N CYS A 253 16.19 -31.20 17.62
CA CYS A 253 14.96 -30.57 17.10
C CYS A 253 14.37 -31.40 15.94
N PHE A 254 13.09 -31.72 16.01
CA PHE A 254 12.48 -32.85 15.29
C PHE A 254 12.20 -32.67 13.79
N PHE A 255 12.65 -31.58 13.15
CA PHE A 255 12.11 -31.17 11.83
C PHE A 255 13.11 -30.86 10.70
N TYR A 256 14.38 -30.55 10.98
CA TYR A 256 15.37 -30.32 9.92
C TYR A 256 16.70 -30.98 10.30
N LYS A 257 17.08 -32.02 9.54
CA LYS A 257 18.36 -32.70 9.63
C LYS A 257 19.37 -32.08 8.67
N GLU A 258 20.01 -31.00 9.10
CA GLU A 258 21.40 -30.71 8.72
C GLU A 258 21.95 -29.62 9.64
N THR A 259 23.20 -29.82 10.07
CA THR A 259 23.93 -28.92 10.97
C THR A 259 24.98 -28.17 10.16
N ASP A 260 25.01 -26.84 10.26
CA ASP A 260 26.21 -26.09 9.90
C ASP A 260 26.44 -24.92 10.85
N HIS A 261 27.73 -24.69 11.15
CA HIS A 261 28.21 -23.83 12.24
C HIS A 261 28.73 -22.49 11.75
N TRP A 262 28.25 -21.39 12.35
CA TRP A 262 29.09 -20.27 12.83
C TRP A 262 28.32 -19.36 13.81
#